data_AF-A0A2W7RRC5-F1
#
_entry.id   AF-A0A2W7RRC5-F1
#
_cell.length_a   1.000
_cell.length_b   1.000
_cell.length_c   1.000
_cell.angle_alpha   90.00
_cell.angle_beta   90.00
_cell.angle_gamma   90.00
#
_symmetry.space_group_name_H-M   'P 1'
#
loop_
_entity.id
_entity.type
_entity.pdbx_description
1 polymer ?
#
loop_
_entity_poly.entity_id
_entity_poly.type
_entity_poly.pdbx_seq_one_letter_code
_entity_poly.pdbx_strand_id
1 'polypeptide(L)'
;MDPEKGKERFIKGFTSYCKYWWKLTLPGTIFFAFGIHFLGNRSLSWDFLASGEFYLKFCICLIFYTIMDYYVMYRPNLRHHLGRDREHI
;
A
#
# COMPACT_ATOMS: atom_id res chain seq x y z
N MET A 1 11.72 -8.50 24.06
CA MET A 1 10.66 -9.02 23.16
C MET A 1 11.34 -10.00 22.22
N ASP A 2 10.88 -11.25 22.16
CA ASP A 2 11.51 -12.29 21.32
C ASP A 2 11.39 -11.91 19.83
N PRO A 3 12.51 -11.67 19.11
CA PRO A 3 12.50 -11.19 17.73
C PRO A 3 11.82 -12.18 16.76
N GLU A 4 11.90 -13.49 17.03
CA GLU A 4 11.23 -14.52 16.22
C GLU A 4 9.70 -14.41 16.33
N LYS A 5 9.19 -14.15 17.54
CA LYS A 5 7.75 -13.89 17.77
C LYS A 5 7.28 -12.58 17.13
N GLY A 6 8.17 -11.59 16.99
CA GLY A 6 7.87 -10.34 16.29
C GLY A 6 7.72 -10.56 14.78
N LYS A 7 8.66 -11.30 14.20
CA LYS A 7 8.65 -11.69 12.79
C LYS A 7 7.42 -12.51 12.42
N GLU A 8 7.05 -13.50 13.25
CA GLU A 8 5.90 -14.35 12.98
C GLU A 8 4.57 -13.58 13.01
N ARG A 9 4.42 -12.64 13.96
CA ARG A 9 3.26 -11.72 14.00
C ARG A 9 3.23 -10.78 12.82
N PHE A 10 4.39 -10.26 12.41
CA PHE A 10 4.49 -9.42 11.23
C PHE A 10 4.08 -10.18 9.97
N ILE A 11 4.54 -11.42 9.78
CA ILE A 11 4.17 -12.25 8.63
C ILE A 11 2.66 -12.51 8.64
N LYS A 12 2.10 -13.06 9.73
CA LYS A 12 0.63 -13.30 9.82
C LYS A 12 -0.18 -12.02 9.59
N GLY A 13 0.28 -10.90 10.14
CA GLY A 13 -0.32 -9.60 9.93
C GLY A 13 -0.14 -9.07 8.52
N PHE A 14 0.97 -9.31 7.84
CA PHE A 14 1.24 -8.68 6.54
C PHE A 14 0.77 -9.55 5.36
N THR A 15 0.78 -10.88 5.49
CA THR A 15 0.43 -11.78 4.38
C THR A 15 -1.04 -11.66 3.96
N SER A 16 -1.98 -11.47 4.91
CA SER A 16 -3.39 -11.24 4.54
C SER A 16 -3.60 -9.85 3.91
N TYR A 17 -2.75 -8.87 4.24
CA TYR A 17 -2.74 -7.57 3.58
C TYR A 17 -2.25 -7.66 2.13
N CYS A 18 -1.22 -8.47 1.84
CA CYS A 18 -0.71 -8.65 0.48
C CYS A 18 -1.79 -9.11 -0.53
N LYS A 19 -2.82 -9.84 -0.09
CA LYS A 19 -3.95 -10.24 -0.95
C LYS A 19 -4.77 -9.06 -1.47
N TYR A 20 -4.80 -7.95 -0.74
CA TYR A 20 -5.56 -6.74 -1.09
C TYR A 20 -4.67 -5.61 -1.59
N TRP A 21 -3.37 -5.65 -1.28
CA TRP A 21 -2.37 -4.66 -1.69
C TRP A 21 -2.37 -4.39 -3.20
N TRP A 22 -2.34 -5.44 -4.01
CA TRP A 22 -2.35 -5.28 -5.47
C TRP A 22 -3.69 -4.78 -6.03
N LYS A 23 -4.79 -4.91 -5.27
CA LYS A 23 -6.14 -4.47 -5.68
C LYS A 23 -6.44 -3.01 -5.35
N LEU A 24 -5.79 -2.47 -4.31
CA LEU A 24 -6.05 -1.11 -3.81
C LEU A 24 -4.84 -0.21 -3.96
N THR A 25 -3.70 -0.66 -3.42
CA THR A 25 -2.46 0.13 -3.36
C THR A 25 -1.88 0.35 -4.75
N LEU A 26 -1.79 -0.69 -5.58
CA LEU A 26 -1.18 -0.58 -6.90
C LEU A 26 -1.99 0.32 -7.86
N PRO A 27 -3.32 0.15 -8.04
CA PRO A 27 -4.11 1.06 -8.87
C PRO A 27 -4.11 2.51 -8.35
N GLY A 28 -4.21 2.71 -7.03
CA GLY A 28 -4.14 4.04 -6.42
C GLY A 28 -2.80 4.72 -6.68
N THR A 29 -1.70 3.97 -6.54
CA THR A 29 -0.35 4.46 -6.82
C THR A 29 -0.20 4.88 -8.28
N ILE A 30 -0.68 4.05 -9.22
CA ILE A 30 -0.66 4.37 -10.66
C ILE A 30 -1.43 5.67 -10.88
N PHE A 31 -2.68 5.76 -10.42
CA PHE A 31 -3.52 6.94 -10.60
C PHE A 31 -2.85 8.23 -10.10
N PHE A 32 -2.27 8.21 -8.89
CA PHE A 32 -1.61 9.38 -8.31
C PHE A 32 -0.29 9.73 -8.99
N ALA A 33 0.53 8.74 -9.36
CA ALA A 33 1.77 8.98 -10.08
C ALA A 33 1.50 9.66 -11.44
N PHE A 34 0.47 9.19 -12.16
CA PHE A 34 -0.01 9.82 -13.37
C PHE A 34 -0.54 11.24 -13.12
N GLY A 35 -1.36 11.44 -12.09
CA GLY A 35 -1.90 12.76 -11.74
C GLY A 35 -0.82 13.79 -11.42
N ILE A 36 0.18 13.42 -10.61
CA ILE A 36 1.32 14.31 -10.26
C ILE A 36 2.15 14.62 -11.52
N HIS A 37 2.39 13.62 -12.37
CA HIS A 37 3.13 13.82 -13.60
C HIS A 37 2.39 14.78 -14.55
N PHE A 38 1.08 14.61 -14.69
CA PHE A 38 0.24 15.45 -15.54
C PHE A 38 0.17 16.90 -15.03
N LEU A 39 0.03 17.10 -13.72
CA LEU A 39 0.00 18.45 -13.12
C LEU A 39 1.28 19.26 -13.38
N GLY A 40 2.43 18.59 -13.40
CA GLY A 40 3.72 19.22 -13.66
C GLY A 40 3.97 19.53 -15.14
N ASN A 41 3.61 18.61 -16.04
CA ASN A 41 3.97 18.70 -17.46
C ASN A 41 2.87 19.30 -18.35
N ARG A 42 1.61 19.32 -17.89
CA ARG A 42 0.43 19.84 -18.60
C ARG A 42 0.20 19.22 -19.99
N SER A 43 0.78 18.06 -20.28
CA SER A 43 0.61 17.33 -21.53
C SER A 43 0.51 15.81 -21.27
N LEU A 44 -0.25 15.13 -22.13
CA LEU A 44 -0.38 13.68 -22.16
C LEU A 44 0.50 13.16 -23.30
N SER A 45 1.77 12.86 -23.02
CA SER A 45 2.64 12.10 -23.92
C SER A 45 2.97 10.76 -23.31
N TRP A 46 2.98 9.69 -24.10
CA TRP A 46 3.42 8.36 -23.62
C TRP A 46 4.91 8.30 -23.28
N ASP A 47 5.69 9.32 -23.62
CA ASP A 47 7.13 9.42 -23.30
C ASP A 47 7.41 9.40 -21.80
N PHE A 48 6.43 9.73 -20.95
CA PHE A 48 6.60 9.64 -19.50
C PHE A 48 6.88 8.20 -19.03
N LEU A 49 6.46 7.17 -19.78
CA LEU A 49 6.74 5.77 -19.46
C LEU A 49 8.24 5.43 -19.55
N ALA A 50 9.02 6.23 -20.28
CA ALA A 50 10.48 6.15 -20.33
C ALA A 50 11.16 7.11 -19.34
N SER A 51 10.41 7.99 -18.68
CA SER A 51 10.96 9.01 -17.79
C SER A 51 11.33 8.44 -16.42
N GLY A 52 12.60 8.56 -16.04
CA GLY A 52 13.05 8.24 -14.68
C GLY A 52 12.33 9.05 -13.59
N GLU A 53 11.93 10.27 -13.89
CA GLU A 53 11.18 11.13 -12.96
C GLU A 53 9.79 10.56 -12.66
N PHE A 54 9.12 9.97 -13.66
CA PHE A 54 7.86 9.27 -13.46
C PHE A 54 8.02 8.08 -12.52
N TYR A 55 9.03 7.23 -12.75
CA TYR A 55 9.28 6.07 -11.87
C TYR A 55 9.64 6.48 -10.44
N LEU A 56 10.37 7.58 -10.27
CA LEU A 56 10.64 8.12 -8.93
C LEU A 56 9.34 8.53 -8.22
N LYS A 57 8.47 9.29 -8.90
CA LYS A 57 7.14 9.68 -8.38
C LYS A 57 6.27 8.46 -8.07
N PHE A 58 6.28 7.46 -8.96
CA PHE A 58 5.57 6.20 -8.79
C PHE A 58 6.05 5.43 -7.55
N CYS A 59 7.36 5.26 -7.38
CA CYS A 59 7.94 4.60 -6.21
C CYS A 59 7.60 5.31 -4.90
N ILE A 60 7.67 6.65 -4.88
CA ILE A 60 7.28 7.44 -3.70
C ILE A 60 5.80 7.23 -3.37
N CYS A 61 4.93 7.31 -4.39
CA CYS A 61 3.50 7.05 -4.21
C CYS A 61 3.26 5.61 -3.70
N LEU A 62 4.01 4.63 -4.21
CA LEU A 62 3.87 3.22 -3.85
C LEU A 62 4.17 3.00 -2.38
N ILE A 63 5.26 3.59 -1.87
CA ILE A 63 5.64 3.50 -0.47
C ILE A 63 4.58 4.17 0.40
N PHE A 64 4.16 5.38 0.04
CA PHE A 64 3.18 6.14 0.81
C PHE A 64 1.84 5.41 0.90
N TYR A 65 1.30 4.96 -0.24
CA TYR A 65 0.06 4.20 -0.28
C TYR A 65 0.16 2.87 0.47
N THR A 66 1.30 2.16 0.35
CA THR A 66 1.51 0.90 1.08
C THR A 66 1.44 1.11 2.59
N ILE A 67 2.03 2.19 3.09
CA ILE A 67 2.00 2.54 4.51
C ILE A 67 0.60 2.97 4.92
N MET A 68 -0.03 3.88 4.17
CA MET A 68 -1.37 4.39 4.46
C MET A 68 -2.42 3.28 4.48
N ASP A 69 -2.49 2.45 3.44
CA ASP A 69 -3.44 1.33 3.36
C ASP A 69 -3.22 0.34 4.51
N TYR A 70 -1.97 0.06 4.89
CA TYR A 70 -1.69 -0.80 6.03
C TYR A 70 -2.23 -0.23 7.34
N TYR A 71 -1.99 1.06 7.62
CA TYR A 71 -2.37 1.67 8.90
C TYR A 71 -3.85 2.08 8.98
N VAL A 72 -4.45 2.50 7.87
CA VAL A 72 -5.82 3.04 7.82
C VAL A 72 -6.82 1.94 7.52
N MET A 73 -6.57 1.12 6.50
CA MET A 73 -7.54 0.11 6.07
C MET A 73 -7.31 -1.22 6.80
N TYR A 74 -6.05 -1.67 6.88
CA TYR A 74 -5.79 -3.04 7.27
C TYR A 74 -5.65 -3.23 8.80
N ARG A 75 -4.82 -2.43 9.46
CA ARG A 75 -4.56 -2.55 10.91
C ARG A 75 -5.84 -2.46 11.77
N PRO A 76 -6.81 -1.57 11.48
CA PRO A 76 -8.06 -1.52 12.24
C PRO A 76 -8.95 -2.74 11.97
N ASN A 77 -9.05 -3.17 10.71
CA ASN A 77 -9.82 -4.37 10.33
C ASN A 77 -9.25 -5.65 10.94
N LEU A 78 -7.92 -5.72 11.11
CA LEU A 78 -7.27 -6.82 11.83
C LEU A 78 -7.67 -6.88 13.30
N ARG A 79 -7.76 -5.72 13.96
CA ARG A 79 -8.21 -5.62 15.36
C ARG A 79 -9.67 -6.05 15.50
N HIS A 80 -10.54 -5.67 14.56
CA HIS A 80 -11.95 -6.08 14.58
C HIS A 80 -12.12 -7.60 14.41
N HIS A 81 -11.36 -8.25 13.53
CA HIS A 81 -11.45 -9.70 13.34
C HIS A 81 -10.91 -10.46 14.56
N LEU A 82 -9.77 -10.03 15.12
CA LEU A 82 -9.19 -10.64 16.33
C LEU A 82 -10.01 -10.37 17.61
N GLY A 83 -10.81 -9.31 17.65
CA GLY A 83 -11.75 -9.03 18.74
C GLY A 83 -12.99 -9.91 18.67
N ARG A 84 -13.52 -10.15 17.47
CA ARG A 84 -14.71 -11.00 17.24
C ARG A 84 -14.46 -12.46 17.60
N ASP A 85 -13.27 -12.97 17.31
CA ASP A 85 -12.89 -14.35 17.67
C ASP A 85 -12.75 -14.58 19.19
N ARG A 86 -12.62 -13.52 20.00
CA ARG A 86 -12.61 -13.63 21.47
C ARG A 86 -14.00 -13.64 22.11
N GLU A 87 -15.03 -13.15 21.42
CA GLU A 87 -16.40 -13.12 21.94
C GLU A 87 -17.17 -14.43 21.70
N HIS A 88 -16.61 -15.33 20.88
CA HIS A 88 -17.19 -16.63 20.55
C HIS A 88 -16.54 -17.83 21.29
N ILE A 89 -15.74 -17.56 22.33
CA ILE A 89 -15.14 -18.57 23.22
C ILE A 89 -15.69 -18.38 24.64
#